data_AF-A0A952E502-F1
#
_entry.id   AF-A0A952E502-F1
#
_cell.length_a   1.000
_cell.length_b   1.000
_cell.length_c   1.000
_cell.angle_alpha   90.00
_cell.angle_beta   90.00
_cell.angle_gamma   90.00
#
_symmetry.space_group_name_H-M   'P 1'
#
loop_
_entity.id
_entity.type
_entity.pdbx_description
1 polymer ?
#
loop_
_entity_poly.entity_id
_entity_poly.type
_entity_poly.pdbx_seq_one_letter_code
_entity_poly.pdbx_strand_id
1 'polypeptide(L)'
;MLYIRLFHGRTDPNQDMDECGSNGPVLGPYKYIHTTYKNYFRLAKLNDNCDELFLHEDMLYYNGVYYGDWSMFTEEIFKKGEFATIPFEQSKANLPALEQKH
;
A
#
# COMPACT_ATOMS: atom_id res chain seq x y z
N MET A 1 4.95 16.07 4.35
CA MET A 1 4.59 14.65 4.55
C MET A 1 4.54 13.92 3.21
N LEU A 2 4.64 12.60 3.24
CA LEU A 2 4.43 11.71 2.10
C LEU A 2 3.12 10.93 2.26
N TYR A 3 2.56 10.56 1.12
CA TYR A 3 1.35 9.76 0.97
C TYR A 3 1.62 8.68 -0.05
N ILE A 4 0.99 7.53 0.10
CA ILE A 4 1.01 6.44 -0.87
C ILE A 4 -0.42 6.12 -1.30
N ARG A 5 -0.68 6.08 -2.61
CA ARG A 5 -1.95 5.66 -3.20
C ARG A 5 -1.77 4.30 -3.85
N LEU A 6 -2.70 3.39 -3.59
CA LEU A 6 -2.74 2.05 -4.17
C LEU A 6 -3.79 1.97 -5.27
N PHE A 7 -3.52 1.26 -6.37
CA PHE A 7 -4.45 1.09 -7.49
C PHE A 7 -4.09 -0.14 -8.33
N HIS A 8 -4.93 -0.46 -9.32
CA HIS A 8 -4.87 -1.69 -10.09
C HIS A 8 -4.92 -2.94 -9.19
N GLY A 9 -5.91 -2.95 -8.30
CA GLY A 9 -6.15 -4.03 -7.35
C GLY A 9 -6.91 -5.21 -7.94
N ARG A 10 -6.58 -6.41 -7.45
CA ARG A 10 -7.26 -7.70 -7.70
C ARG A 10 -7.43 -8.47 -6.40
N THR A 11 -8.43 -9.34 -6.31
CA THR A 11 -8.69 -10.15 -5.11
C THR A 11 -8.08 -11.54 -5.19
N ASP A 12 -7.79 -12.02 -6.41
CA ASP A 12 -6.96 -13.20 -6.65
C ASP A 12 -5.61 -12.73 -7.22
N PRO A 13 -4.48 -12.98 -6.54
CA PRO A 13 -3.17 -12.53 -7.00
C PRO A 13 -2.75 -13.22 -8.32
N ASN A 14 -3.31 -14.38 -8.65
CA ASN A 14 -3.02 -15.12 -9.88
C ASN A 14 -3.97 -14.77 -11.03
N GLN A 15 -4.88 -13.81 -10.82
CA GLN A 15 -5.81 -13.37 -11.85
C GLN A 15 -5.04 -12.70 -12.99
N ASP A 16 -5.22 -13.23 -14.21
CA ASP A 16 -4.78 -12.58 -15.44
C ASP A 16 -5.61 -11.32 -15.69
N MET A 17 -4.95 -10.19 -15.94
CA MET A 17 -5.56 -8.86 -15.93
C MET A 17 -5.25 -8.11 -17.22
N ASP A 18 -6.26 -8.04 -18.10
CA ASP A 18 -6.23 -7.19 -19.30
C ASP A 18 -6.77 -5.77 -19.05
N GLU A 19 -7.43 -5.54 -17.90
CA GLU A 19 -8.05 -4.26 -17.53
C GLU A 19 -7.40 -3.63 -16.29
N CYS A 20 -7.56 -2.30 -16.15
CA CYS A 20 -7.17 -1.59 -14.93
C CYS A 20 -8.10 -1.99 -13.78
N GLY A 21 -7.60 -2.77 -12.83
CA GLY A 21 -8.34 -3.26 -11.66
C GLY A 21 -8.86 -2.19 -10.69
N SER A 22 -9.17 -2.59 -9.47
CA SER A 22 -9.81 -1.69 -8.49
C SER A 22 -8.87 -0.59 -7.98
N ASN A 23 -9.42 0.61 -7.76
CA ASN A 23 -8.71 1.66 -7.02
C ASN A 23 -8.64 1.33 -5.53
N GLY A 24 -7.49 1.59 -4.92
CA GLY A 24 -7.24 1.40 -3.49
C GLY A 24 -7.20 2.72 -2.72
N PRO A 25 -6.86 2.64 -1.42
CA PRO A 25 -6.82 3.80 -0.55
C PRO A 25 -5.60 4.70 -0.81
N VAL A 26 -5.69 5.93 -0.30
CA VAL A 26 -4.52 6.76 0.00
C VAL A 26 -4.19 6.61 1.48
N LEU A 27 -2.94 6.28 1.77
CA LEU A 27 -2.42 6.06 3.12
C LEU A 27 -1.41 7.16 3.46
N GLY A 28 -1.44 7.61 4.71
CA GLY A 28 -0.58 8.67 5.23
C GLY A 28 -1.32 9.59 6.20
N PRO A 29 -0.68 10.65 6.67
CA PRO A 29 0.65 11.13 6.29
C PRO A 29 1.82 10.32 6.90
N TYR A 30 2.91 10.18 6.16
CA TYR A 30 4.17 9.58 6.60
C TYR A 30 5.35 10.58 6.53
N LYS A 31 6.32 10.45 7.44
CA LYS A 31 7.58 11.20 7.43
C LYS A 31 8.45 10.78 6.25
N TYR A 32 8.64 9.46 6.11
CA TYR A 32 9.34 8.84 5.00
C TYR A 32 8.75 7.46 4.73
N ILE A 33 9.01 6.95 3.52
CA ILE A 33 8.70 5.59 3.12
C ILE A 33 10.03 4.92 2.78
N HIS A 34 10.30 3.80 3.44
CA HIS A 34 11.49 2.99 3.23
C HIS A 34 11.06 1.64 2.68
N THR A 35 11.76 1.15 1.66
CA THR A 35 11.60 -0.25 1.21
C THR A 35 12.92 -0.99 1.44
N THR A 36 12.82 -2.20 1.97
CA THR A 36 13.97 -3.09 2.17
C THR A 36 13.77 -4.34 1.34
N TYR A 37 14.64 -4.53 0.35
CA TYR A 37 14.50 -5.59 -0.67
C TYR A 37 13.12 -5.55 -1.33
N LYS A 38 12.49 -6.72 -1.54
CA LYS A 38 11.17 -6.85 -2.18
C LYS A 38 10.12 -7.39 -1.20
N ASN A 39 10.29 -7.13 0.10
CA ASN A 39 9.47 -7.82 1.11
C ASN A 39 8.38 -6.92 1.67
N TYR A 40 8.72 -5.68 2.03
CA TYR A 40 7.78 -4.76 2.65
C TYR A 40 8.21 -3.30 2.51
N PHE A 41 7.22 -2.43 2.67
CA PHE A 41 7.36 -0.99 2.84
C PHE A 41 7.19 -0.66 4.31
N ARG A 42 8.16 0.07 4.87
CA ARG A 42 8.04 0.74 6.16
C ARG A 42 7.55 2.17 5.96
N LEU A 43 6.37 2.44 6.51
CA LEU A 43 5.70 3.73 6.43
C LEU A 43 5.88 4.44 7.78
N ALA A 44 6.86 5.34 7.87
CA ALA A 44 7.24 5.95 9.14
C ALA A 44 6.27 7.07 9.53
N LYS A 45 5.70 6.97 10.73
CA LYS A 45 4.78 7.95 11.31
C LYS A 45 5.52 9.07 12.03
N LEU A 46 4.76 10.12 12.38
CA LEU A 46 5.30 11.26 13.13
C LEU A 46 5.80 10.91 14.53
N ASN A 47 5.23 9.88 15.16
CA ASN A 47 5.59 9.39 16.49
C ASN A 47 6.69 8.32 16.47
N ASP A 48 7.43 8.21 15.37
CA ASP A 48 8.54 7.27 15.16
C ASP A 48 8.16 5.77 15.14
N ASN A 49 6.86 5.45 15.25
CA ASN A 49 6.34 4.14 14.91
C ASN A 49 6.32 3.95 13.38
N CYS A 50 6.33 2.70 12.94
CA CYS A 50 6.21 2.35 11.53
C CYS A 50 5.01 1.44 11.31
N ASP A 51 4.26 1.71 10.26
CA ASP A 51 3.35 0.74 9.67
C ASP A 51 4.11 -0.11 8.65
N GLU A 52 3.74 -1.38 8.53
CA GLU A 52 4.34 -2.31 7.58
C GLU A 52 3.32 -2.73 6.53
N LEU A 53 3.62 -2.41 5.27
CA LEU A 53 2.82 -2.79 4.12
C LEU A 53 3.58 -3.85 3.31
N PHE A 54 3.00 -5.05 3.21
CA PHE A 54 3.69 -6.21 2.67
C PHE A 54 3.45 -6.39 1.18
N LEU A 55 4.45 -6.97 0.51
CA LEU A 55 4.35 -7.39 -0.87
C LEU A 55 3.99 -8.87 -0.94
N HIS A 56 3.03 -9.22 -1.79
CA HIS A 56 2.87 -10.57 -2.33
C HIS A 56 3.48 -10.55 -3.73
N GLU A 57 4.60 -11.24 -3.91
CA GLU A 57 5.42 -11.17 -5.13
C GLU A 57 5.81 -9.71 -5.48
N ASP A 58 5.13 -9.07 -6.43
CA ASP A 58 5.34 -7.70 -6.86
C ASP A 58 4.20 -6.74 -6.50
N MET A 59 3.17 -7.21 -5.77
CA MET A 59 1.96 -6.46 -5.45
C MET A 59 1.86 -6.08 -3.99
N LEU A 60 1.45 -4.84 -3.68
CA LEU A 60 1.16 -4.44 -2.31
C LEU A 60 -0.18 -5.01 -1.86
N TYR A 61 -0.20 -5.65 -0.70
CA TYR A 61 -1.44 -6.20 -0.14
C TYR A 61 -2.07 -5.26 0.88
N TYR A 62 -3.35 -4.95 0.71
CA TYR A 62 -4.13 -4.26 1.73
C TYR A 62 -5.61 -4.60 1.67
N ASN A 63 -6.15 -5.07 2.80
CA ASN A 63 -7.57 -5.36 3.01
C ASN A 63 -8.17 -6.36 2.01
N GLY A 64 -7.45 -7.46 1.74
CA GLY A 64 -7.91 -8.51 0.82
C GLY A 64 -7.71 -8.19 -0.66
N VAL A 65 -6.95 -7.14 -0.98
CA VAL A 65 -6.68 -6.71 -2.35
C VAL A 65 -5.17 -6.61 -2.59
N TYR A 66 -4.73 -7.13 -3.72
CA TYR A 66 -3.36 -7.11 -4.21
C TYR A 66 -3.23 -6.03 -5.29
N TYR A 67 -2.52 -4.96 -4.98
CA TYR A 67 -2.38 -3.79 -5.85
C TYR A 67 -1.10 -3.88 -6.66
N GLY A 68 -1.23 -3.93 -7.99
CA GLY A 68 -0.09 -3.94 -8.91
C GLY A 68 0.66 -2.61 -8.95
N ASP A 69 -0.03 -1.50 -8.71
CA ASP A 69 0.57 -0.18 -8.79
C ASP A 69 0.39 0.64 -7.52
N TRP A 70 1.39 1.49 -7.26
CA TRP A 70 1.33 2.49 -6.23
C TRP A 70 2.04 3.77 -6.66
N SER A 71 1.60 4.89 -6.12
CA SER A 71 2.26 6.19 -6.29
C SER A 71 2.54 6.80 -4.94
N MET A 72 3.76 7.31 -4.77
CA MET A 72 4.13 8.11 -3.61
C MET A 72 4.16 9.58 -4.01
N PHE A 73 3.60 10.45 -3.18
CA PHE A 73 3.56 11.87 -3.47
C PHE A 73 3.58 12.72 -2.21
N THR A 74 3.94 13.98 -2.40
CA THR A 74 4.06 14.96 -1.32
C THR A 74 2.70 15.51 -0.90
N GLU A 75 2.68 16.15 0.25
CA GLU A 75 1.51 16.87 0.76
C GLU A 75 0.98 17.95 -0.19
N GLU A 76 1.83 18.56 -1.01
CA GLU A 76 1.41 19.51 -2.02
C GLU A 76 0.50 18.85 -3.07
N ILE A 77 0.92 17.69 -3.59
CA ILE A 77 0.13 16.91 -4.56
C ILE A 77 -1.12 16.36 -3.90
N PHE A 78 -1.03 15.91 -2.64
CA PHE A 78 -2.19 15.44 -1.88
C PHE A 78 -3.30 16.49 -1.81
N LYS A 79 -2.95 17.73 -1.44
CA LYS A 79 -3.91 18.83 -1.30
C LYS A 79 -4.50 19.28 -2.64
N LYS A 80 -3.72 19.21 -3.74
CA LYS A 80 -4.20 19.59 -5.08
C LYS A 80 -5.10 18.55 -5.72
N GLY A 81 -4.90 17.26 -5.41
CA GLY A 81 -5.60 16.15 -6.06
C GLY A 81 -6.92 15.74 -5.40
N GLU A 82 -7.46 16.52 -4.45
CA GLU A 82 -8.70 16.22 -3.72
C GLU A 82 -8.73 14.81 -3.10
N PHE A 83 -7.57 14.28 -2.72
CA PHE A 83 -7.46 12.96 -2.14
C PHE A 83 -7.98 12.93 -0.70
N ALA A 84 -8.55 11.80 -0.29
CA ALA A 84 -8.88 11.50 1.10
C ALA A 84 -8.06 10.31 1.58
N THR A 85 -7.55 10.39 2.81
CA THR A 85 -6.87 9.26 3.46
C THR A 85 -7.85 8.42 4.26
N ILE A 86 -7.48 7.16 4.48
CA ILE A 86 -8.09 6.32 5.51
C ILE A 86 -7.07 6.05 6.64
N PRO A 87 -7.53 5.78 7.88
CA PRO A 87 -6.66 5.26 8.91
C PRO A 87 -6.03 3.94 8.47
N PHE A 88 -4.72 3.81 8.66
CA PHE A 88 -4.03 2.55 8.42
C PHE A 88 -4.30 1.56 9.54
N GLU A 89 -4.60 0.31 9.18
CA GLU A 89 -4.78 -0.81 10.11
C GLU A 89 -3.82 -1.94 9.74
N GLN A 90 -2.89 -2.27 10.64
CA GLN A 90 -1.87 -3.30 10.39
C GLN A 90 -2.49 -4.67 10.07
N SER A 91 -3.63 -5.01 10.67
CA SER A 91 -4.35 -6.26 10.39
C SER A 91 -4.78 -6.38 8.93
N LYS A 92 -5.06 -5.27 8.26
CA LYS A 92 -5.44 -5.24 6.83
C LYS A 92 -4.23 -5.38 5.91
N ALA A 93 -3.04 -5.01 6.38
CA ALA A 93 -1.80 -5.11 5.60
C ALA A 93 -1.11 -6.47 5.72
N ASN A 94 -1.45 -7.26 6.74
CA ASN A 94 -0.85 -8.58 6.95
C ASN A 94 -1.31 -9.58 5.89
N LEU A 95 -0.36 -10.20 5.19
CA LEU A 95 -0.65 -11.24 4.21
C LEU A 95 -1.41 -12.43 4.85
N PRO A 96 -2.33 -13.07 4.12
CA PRO A 96 -2.95 -14.32 4.55
C PRO A 96 -1.91 -15.38 4.93
N ALA A 97 -2.20 -16.20 5.95
CA ALA A 97 -1.24 -17.16 6.51
C ALA A 97 -0.71 -18.21 5.50
N LEU A 98 -1.45 -18.47 4.42
CA LEU A 98 -1.03 -19.37 3.34
C LEU A 98 0.11 -18.79 2.49
N GLU A 99 0.31 -17.47 2.52
CA GLU A 99 1.24 -16.73 1.66
C GLU A 99 2.53 -16.33 2.39
N GLN A 100 2.59 -16.55 3.71
CA GLN A 100 3.78 -16.26 4.53
C GLN A 100 4.86 -17.34 4.45
N LYS A 101 4.68 -18.36 3.60
CA LYS A 101 5.63 -19.45 3.38
C LYS A 101 6.54 -19.18 2.19
N HIS A 102 7.45 -18.21 2.31
CA HIS A 102 8.57 -18.05 1.38
C HIS A 102 9.84 -17.63 2.12
#